data_AF-A0A4P5WWT2-F1
#
_entry.id   AF-A0A4P5WWT2-F1
#
_cell.length_a   1.000
_cell.length_b   1.000
_cell.length_c   1.000
_cell.angle_alpha   90.00
_cell.angle_beta   90.00
_cell.angle_gamma   90.00
#
_symmetry.space_group_name_H-M   'P 1'
#
loop_
_entity.id
_entity.type
_entity.pdbx_description
1 polymer ?
#
loop_
_entity_poly.entity_id
_entity_poly.type
_entity_poly.pdbx_seq_one_letter_code
_entity_poly.pdbx_strand_id
1 'polypeptide(L)'
;MKKILLSAVLLASTCSFADARDTKGCFLFARRNKTTTTTQWYRAKDGTVRKMLPYWDAMHRAEDADRLETELQKAQTDLAAAQAANAQTTADLAAAKTQTEALQKELEAARAQLAQLKTASETQSAELKKQIDSEKTTAASQKERADKAENAHKTAVGQVASLREEALRQAETLTGVRTELKATAEERDALKVRSEELQKAVTAAETAAKQTREELEALKKTVEENKKADETKPADPPQEGTTEEQPKVEGEKPAEPAAGN
;
A
#
# COMPACT_ATOMS: atom_id res chain seq x y z
N MET A 1 39.11 6.47 -27.81
CA MET A 1 40.35 5.67 -27.66
C MET A 1 40.85 5.28 -29.04
N LYS A 2 41.68 6.15 -29.64
CA LYS A 2 42.37 5.94 -30.92
C LYS A 2 43.86 5.95 -30.56
N LYS A 3 44.61 4.89 -30.92
CA LYS A 3 46.10 4.80 -31.02
C LYS A 3 46.61 3.42 -30.56
N ILE A 4 46.41 2.34 -31.32
CA ILE A 4 47.29 1.13 -31.27
C ILE A 4 47.29 0.40 -32.63
N LEU A 5 47.42 1.11 -33.75
CA LEU A 5 47.52 0.49 -35.09
C LEU A 5 48.52 1.25 -35.98
N LEU A 6 49.74 1.47 -35.50
CA LEU A 6 50.78 2.22 -36.24
C LEU A 6 52.19 1.88 -35.75
N SER A 7 52.60 0.61 -35.83
CA SER A 7 54.00 0.23 -35.52
C SER A 7 54.57 -0.97 -36.27
N ALA A 8 53.90 -1.52 -37.29
CA ALA A 8 54.35 -2.74 -37.98
C ALA A 8 54.74 -2.57 -39.47
N VAL A 9 54.97 -1.36 -39.99
CA VAL A 9 55.24 -1.13 -41.44
C VAL A 9 56.59 -0.43 -41.71
N LEU A 10 57.45 -0.24 -40.71
CA LEU A 10 58.66 0.59 -40.85
C LEU A 10 59.99 -0.13 -40.59
N LEU A 11 60.18 -1.36 -41.10
CA LEU A 11 61.47 -2.06 -41.00
C LEU A 11 61.82 -2.96 -42.21
N ALA A 12 61.35 -2.58 -43.41
CA ALA A 12 61.76 -3.19 -44.67
C ALA A 12 62.17 -2.11 -45.68
N SER A 13 63.19 -1.31 -45.35
CA SER A 13 63.87 -0.40 -46.27
C SER A 13 65.15 0.09 -45.61
N THR A 14 66.25 0.23 -46.38
CA THR A 14 67.67 0.40 -45.97
C THR A 14 68.35 -0.94 -45.70
N CYS A 15 69.33 -1.44 -46.46
CA CYS A 15 70.44 -0.76 -47.13
C CYS A 15 70.84 -1.47 -48.44
N SER A 16 70.77 -0.75 -49.56
CA SER A 16 71.53 -1.03 -50.77
C SER A 16 71.92 0.30 -51.40
N PHE A 17 73.03 0.90 -50.97
CA PHE A 17 73.72 1.99 -51.67
C PHE A 17 75.19 2.08 -51.23
N ALA A 18 76.02 2.52 -52.19
CA ALA A 18 77.48 2.69 -52.20
C ALA A 18 78.25 1.44 -52.73
N ASP A 19 79.02 1.48 -53.82
CA ASP A 19 79.72 2.64 -54.38
C ASP A 19 80.04 2.46 -55.87
N ALA A 20 79.92 3.55 -56.62
CA ALA A 20 80.36 3.70 -57.99
C ALA A 20 80.93 5.11 -58.15
N ARG A 21 82.26 5.23 -58.33
CA ARG A 21 83.04 6.22 -59.12
C ARG A 21 84.42 6.45 -58.47
N ASP A 22 85.51 6.10 -59.15
CA ASP A 22 86.22 6.90 -60.16
C ASP A 22 87.19 7.92 -59.54
N THR A 23 88.49 7.63 -59.58
CA THR A 23 89.53 8.66 -59.68
C THR A 23 90.76 8.10 -60.39
N LYS A 24 91.01 8.59 -61.61
CA LYS A 24 92.32 8.59 -62.25
C LYS A 24 93.28 9.44 -61.40
N GLY A 25 94.43 8.90 -61.03
CA GLY A 25 95.49 9.63 -60.32
C GLY A 25 96.78 8.82 -60.31
N CYS A 26 97.75 9.27 -61.08
CA CYS A 26 99.04 8.65 -61.34
C CYS A 26 99.84 8.30 -60.08
N PHE A 27 100.36 7.07 -59.99
CA PHE A 27 101.66 6.83 -59.34
C PHE A 27 102.53 5.90 -60.18
N LEU A 28 103.76 6.35 -60.33
CA LEU A 28 104.86 5.83 -61.12
C LEU A 28 105.47 4.57 -60.49
N PHE A 29 105.97 3.68 -61.36
CA PHE A 29 106.83 2.51 -61.09
C PHE A 29 106.19 1.38 -60.23
N ALA A 30 106.34 0.10 -60.52
CA ALA A 30 107.26 -0.60 -61.40
C ALA A 30 106.52 -1.77 -62.09
N ARG A 31 106.98 -2.06 -63.30
CA ARG A 31 106.77 -3.31 -64.03
C ARG A 31 107.13 -4.50 -63.12
N ARG A 32 106.17 -5.01 -62.35
CA ARG A 32 106.29 -6.31 -61.69
C ARG A 32 105.74 -7.33 -62.66
N ASN A 33 106.66 -8.15 -63.15
CA ASN A 33 106.46 -9.18 -64.15
C ASN A 33 105.15 -9.95 -63.90
N LYS A 34 104.38 -10.17 -64.96
CA LYS A 34 103.44 -11.28 -65.01
C LYS A 34 104.26 -12.53 -64.73
N THR A 35 104.26 -13.02 -63.50
CA THR A 35 104.62 -14.39 -63.22
C THR A 35 103.57 -15.23 -63.94
N THR A 36 103.94 -15.71 -65.13
CA THR A 36 103.29 -16.84 -65.76
C THR A 36 103.29 -17.96 -64.72
N THR A 37 102.17 -18.14 -64.02
CA THR A 37 102.01 -19.26 -63.08
C THR A 37 101.98 -20.53 -63.93
N THR A 38 103.15 -21.11 -64.16
CA THR A 38 103.32 -22.36 -64.90
C THR A 38 102.53 -23.43 -64.16
N THR A 39 101.34 -23.74 -64.66
CA THR A 39 100.43 -24.70 -64.05
C THR A 39 101.01 -26.09 -64.28
N GLN A 40 101.78 -26.59 -63.31
CA GLN A 40 102.31 -27.95 -63.35
C GLN A 40 101.20 -28.93 -62.98
N TRP A 41 101.15 -30.08 -63.63
CA TRP A 41 100.17 -31.13 -63.38
C TRP A 41 100.89 -32.36 -62.85
N TYR A 42 100.30 -33.04 -61.88
CA TYR A 42 100.85 -34.30 -61.37
C TYR A 42 99.78 -35.39 -61.43
N ARG A 43 100.23 -36.64 -61.61
CA ARG A 43 99.34 -37.81 -61.59
C ARG A 43 99.33 -38.38 -60.18
N ALA A 44 98.19 -38.32 -59.52
CA ALA A 44 98.00 -38.89 -58.19
C ALA A 44 97.97 -40.43 -58.25
N LYS A 45 98.15 -41.08 -57.09
CA LYS A 45 98.22 -42.55 -56.98
C LYS A 45 96.90 -43.26 -57.35
N ASP A 46 95.79 -42.52 -57.38
CA ASP A 46 94.47 -42.97 -57.86
C ASP A 46 94.32 -42.86 -59.39
N GLY A 47 95.36 -42.42 -60.11
CA GLY A 47 95.37 -42.24 -61.56
C GLY A 47 94.81 -40.90 -62.05
N THR A 48 94.27 -40.06 -61.15
CA THR A 48 93.74 -38.73 -61.49
C THR A 48 94.86 -37.73 -61.72
N VAL A 49 94.74 -36.87 -62.74
CA VAL A 49 95.70 -35.79 -63.00
C VAL A 49 95.21 -34.52 -62.32
N ARG A 50 96.02 -33.97 -61.40
CA ARG A 50 95.66 -32.83 -60.57
C ARG A 50 96.61 -31.68 -60.82
N LYS A 51 96.08 -30.45 -60.76
CA LYS A 51 96.88 -29.23 -60.84
C LYS A 51 97.73 -29.10 -59.59
N MET A 52 99.04 -28.97 -59.76
CA MET A 52 99.99 -28.64 -58.71
C MET A 52 99.78 -27.17 -58.34
N LEU A 53 99.48 -26.94 -57.08
CA LEU A 53 99.21 -25.62 -56.55
C LEU A 53 100.49 -24.98 -56.03
N PRO A 54 100.76 -23.71 -56.38
CA PRO A 54 101.82 -22.95 -55.74
C PRO A 54 101.60 -22.95 -54.23
N TYR A 55 102.69 -23.07 -53.47
CA TYR A 55 102.65 -23.13 -52.00
C TYR A 55 101.83 -21.99 -51.38
N TRP A 56 101.96 -20.76 -51.90
CA TRP A 56 101.18 -19.61 -51.44
C TRP A 56 99.67 -19.74 -51.65
N ASP A 57 99.22 -20.27 -52.79
CA ASP A 57 97.80 -20.53 -53.05
C ASP A 57 97.26 -21.66 -52.15
N ALA A 58 98.09 -22.63 -51.81
CA ALA A 58 97.73 -23.70 -50.88
C ALA A 58 97.59 -23.18 -49.44
N MET A 59 98.49 -22.29 -49.00
CA MET A 59 98.43 -21.65 -47.68
C MET A 59 97.20 -20.75 -47.54
N HIS A 60 96.92 -19.87 -48.51
CA HIS A 60 95.73 -19.00 -48.45
C HIS A 60 94.43 -19.79 -48.45
N ARG A 61 94.36 -20.92 -49.18
CA ARG A 61 93.18 -21.80 -49.11
C ARG A 61 93.03 -22.52 -47.78
N ALA A 62 94.12 -22.83 -47.10
CA ALA A 62 94.06 -23.40 -45.75
C ALA A 62 93.55 -22.36 -44.75
N GLU A 63 94.05 -21.12 -44.82
CA GLU A 63 93.55 -20.00 -44.00
C GLU A 63 92.06 -19.70 -44.25
N ASP A 64 91.63 -19.72 -45.52
CA ASP A 64 90.21 -19.57 -45.88
C ASP A 64 89.35 -20.75 -45.37
N ALA A 65 89.89 -21.97 -45.40
CA ALA A 65 89.20 -23.16 -44.88
C ALA A 65 89.00 -23.06 -43.36
N ASP A 66 90.04 -22.71 -42.60
CA ASP A 66 89.96 -22.53 -41.14
C ASP A 66 88.96 -21.42 -40.76
N ARG A 67 88.93 -20.33 -41.54
CA ARG A 67 87.95 -19.25 -41.37
C ARG A 67 86.53 -19.73 -41.65
N LEU A 68 86.32 -20.46 -42.74
CA LEU A 68 85.02 -21.00 -43.11
C LEU A 68 84.52 -22.05 -42.11
N GLU A 69 85.40 -22.87 -41.55
CA GLU A 69 85.05 -23.81 -40.48
C GLU A 69 84.56 -23.06 -39.24
N THR A 70 85.23 -21.96 -38.86
CA THR A 70 84.82 -21.11 -37.74
C THR A 70 83.46 -20.44 -38.01
N GLU A 71 83.24 -19.94 -39.23
CA GLU A 71 81.96 -19.33 -39.64
C GLU A 71 80.82 -20.37 -39.70
N LEU A 72 81.12 -21.60 -40.16
CA LEU A 72 80.17 -22.71 -40.20
C LEU A 72 79.76 -23.17 -38.80
N GLN A 73 80.71 -23.26 -37.86
CA GLN A 73 80.42 -23.55 -36.46
C GLN A 73 79.51 -22.49 -35.85
N LYS A 74 79.78 -21.20 -36.07
CA LYS A 74 78.92 -20.10 -35.62
C LYS A 74 77.51 -20.19 -36.23
N ALA A 75 77.41 -20.43 -37.53
CA ALA A 75 76.12 -20.58 -38.20
C ALA A 75 75.33 -21.79 -37.67
N GLN A 76 76.00 -22.90 -37.34
CA GLN A 76 75.36 -24.07 -36.73
C GLN A 76 74.86 -23.77 -35.31
N THR A 77 75.65 -23.04 -34.49
CA THR A 77 75.20 -22.64 -33.15
C THR A 77 74.01 -21.68 -33.20
N ASP A 78 74.03 -20.73 -34.13
CA ASP A 78 72.95 -19.78 -34.31
C ASP A 78 71.68 -20.46 -34.83
N LEU A 79 71.81 -21.41 -35.76
CA LEU A 79 70.70 -22.22 -36.25
C LEU A 79 70.09 -23.06 -35.12
N ALA A 80 70.92 -23.71 -34.30
CA ALA A 80 70.46 -24.50 -33.15
C ALA A 80 69.72 -23.61 -32.13
N ALA A 81 70.24 -22.42 -31.83
CA ALA A 81 69.59 -21.45 -30.97
C ALA A 81 68.26 -20.96 -31.55
N ALA A 82 68.20 -20.67 -32.86
CA ALA A 82 66.97 -20.27 -33.54
C ALA A 82 65.91 -21.38 -33.56
N GLN A 83 66.32 -22.64 -33.74
CA GLN A 83 65.44 -23.80 -33.66
C GLN A 83 64.88 -23.99 -32.25
N ALA A 84 65.71 -23.84 -31.21
CA ALA A 84 65.26 -23.88 -29.82
C ALA A 84 64.26 -22.76 -29.50
N ALA A 85 64.54 -21.53 -29.98
CA ALA A 85 63.62 -20.41 -29.82
C ALA A 85 62.28 -20.65 -30.55
N ASN A 86 62.30 -21.22 -31.75
CA ASN A 86 61.08 -21.54 -32.51
C ASN A 86 60.27 -22.69 -31.86
N ALA A 87 60.95 -23.69 -31.30
CA ALA A 87 60.29 -24.73 -30.52
C ALA A 87 59.60 -24.14 -29.27
N GLN A 88 60.24 -23.18 -28.60
CA GLN A 88 59.62 -22.50 -27.46
C GLN A 88 58.41 -21.65 -27.89
N THR A 89 58.53 -20.83 -28.94
CA THR A 89 57.42 -19.98 -29.40
C THR A 89 56.22 -20.79 -29.90
N THR A 90 56.45 -21.95 -30.52
CA THR A 90 55.37 -22.85 -30.93
C THR A 90 54.66 -23.48 -29.74
N ALA A 91 55.40 -23.87 -28.69
CA ALA A 91 54.82 -24.34 -27.44
C ALA A 91 53.99 -23.24 -26.74
N ASP A 92 54.53 -22.02 -26.66
CA ASP A 92 53.85 -20.87 -26.06
C ASP A 92 52.56 -20.52 -26.84
N LEU A 93 52.60 -20.59 -28.17
CA LEU A 93 51.44 -20.34 -29.02
C LEU A 93 50.36 -21.42 -28.86
N ALA A 94 50.76 -22.69 -28.69
CA ALA A 94 49.82 -23.77 -28.40
C ALA A 94 49.15 -23.54 -27.02
N ALA A 95 49.92 -23.19 -26.00
CA ALA A 95 49.39 -22.86 -24.67
C ALA A 95 48.42 -21.67 -24.73
N ALA A 96 48.79 -20.58 -25.41
CA ALA A 96 47.95 -19.41 -25.57
C ALA A 96 46.61 -19.72 -26.27
N LYS A 97 46.61 -20.59 -27.30
CA LYS A 97 45.39 -21.05 -27.95
C LYS A 97 44.46 -21.79 -26.99
N THR A 98 44.99 -22.74 -26.23
CA THR A 98 44.18 -23.49 -25.24
C THR A 98 43.58 -22.58 -24.17
N GLN A 99 44.34 -21.58 -23.71
CA GLN A 99 43.85 -20.59 -22.75
C GLN A 99 42.75 -19.71 -23.36
N THR A 100 42.91 -19.31 -24.62
CA THR A 100 41.91 -18.49 -25.33
C THR A 100 40.59 -19.25 -25.50
N GLU A 101 40.65 -20.53 -25.87
CA GLU A 101 39.47 -21.39 -25.98
C GLU A 101 38.76 -21.60 -24.63
N ALA A 102 39.53 -21.76 -23.55
CA ALA A 102 38.98 -21.87 -22.20
C ALA A 102 38.26 -20.57 -21.79
N LEU A 103 38.90 -19.41 -21.96
CA LEU A 103 38.31 -18.11 -21.67
C LEU A 103 37.07 -17.84 -22.52
N GLN A 104 37.05 -18.27 -23.78
CA GLN A 104 35.88 -18.12 -24.64
C GLN A 104 34.68 -18.92 -24.12
N LYS A 105 34.90 -20.15 -23.66
CA LYS A 105 33.84 -20.98 -23.04
C LYS A 105 33.32 -20.36 -21.74
N GLU A 106 34.22 -19.85 -20.89
CA GLU A 106 33.83 -19.16 -19.66
C GLU A 106 32.99 -17.89 -19.95
N LEU A 107 33.37 -17.14 -20.99
CA LEU A 107 32.65 -15.94 -21.40
C LEU A 107 31.23 -16.29 -21.91
N GLU A 108 31.09 -17.35 -22.70
CA GLU A 108 29.78 -17.84 -23.15
C GLU A 108 28.92 -18.33 -21.98
N ALA A 109 29.50 -19.06 -21.02
CA ALA A 109 28.80 -19.48 -19.81
C ALA A 109 28.33 -18.29 -18.96
N ALA A 110 29.21 -17.29 -18.76
CA ALA A 110 28.87 -16.06 -18.04
C ALA A 110 27.75 -15.26 -18.73
N ARG A 111 27.77 -15.19 -20.07
CA ARG A 111 26.68 -14.57 -20.85
C ARG A 111 25.35 -15.31 -20.68
N ALA A 112 25.37 -16.64 -20.68
CA ALA A 112 24.17 -17.45 -20.45
C ALA A 112 23.60 -17.23 -19.04
N GLN A 113 24.45 -17.21 -18.02
CA GLN A 113 24.04 -16.91 -16.64
C GLN A 113 23.45 -15.50 -16.50
N LEU A 114 24.06 -14.50 -17.14
CA LEU A 114 23.56 -13.13 -17.12
C LEU A 114 22.17 -13.04 -17.77
N ALA A 115 21.96 -13.72 -18.91
CA ALA A 115 20.65 -13.78 -19.55
C ALA A 115 19.59 -14.42 -18.64
N GLN A 116 19.93 -15.52 -17.95
CA GLN A 116 19.04 -16.18 -17.00
C GLN A 116 18.72 -15.28 -15.79
N LEU A 117 19.71 -14.59 -15.23
CA LEU A 117 19.50 -13.66 -14.12
C LEU A 117 18.61 -12.50 -14.53
N LYS A 118 18.77 -11.98 -15.75
CA LYS A 118 17.92 -10.91 -16.27
C LYS A 118 16.46 -11.35 -16.39
N THR A 119 16.20 -12.51 -16.99
CA THR A 119 14.82 -13.01 -17.12
C THR A 119 14.19 -13.34 -15.77
N ALA A 120 14.97 -13.90 -14.84
CA ALA A 120 14.52 -14.14 -13.47
C ALA A 120 14.16 -12.83 -12.75
N SER A 121 15.01 -11.82 -12.87
CA SER A 121 14.78 -10.49 -12.28
C SER A 121 13.54 -9.79 -12.86
N GLU A 122 13.34 -9.87 -14.19
CA GLU A 122 12.15 -9.31 -14.86
C GLU A 122 10.88 -10.02 -14.41
N THR A 123 10.92 -11.35 -14.28
CA THR A 123 9.80 -12.17 -13.78
C THR A 123 9.45 -11.82 -12.35
N GLN A 124 10.44 -11.73 -11.45
CA GLN A 124 10.23 -11.33 -10.06
C GLN A 124 9.64 -9.92 -9.97
N SER A 125 10.11 -8.99 -10.79
CA SER A 125 9.60 -7.61 -10.82
C SER A 125 8.13 -7.56 -11.26
N ALA A 126 7.75 -8.35 -12.27
CA ALA A 126 6.36 -8.44 -12.73
C ALA A 126 5.43 -9.03 -11.66
N GLU A 127 5.89 -10.07 -10.96
CA GLU A 127 5.11 -10.71 -9.89
C GLU A 127 4.93 -9.78 -8.69
N LEU A 128 6.01 -9.09 -8.25
CA LEU A 128 5.91 -8.10 -7.17
C LEU A 128 4.94 -6.97 -7.53
N LYS A 129 4.94 -6.51 -8.79
CA LYS A 129 3.98 -5.49 -9.24
C LYS A 129 2.54 -5.98 -9.14
N LYS A 130 2.28 -7.23 -9.54
CA LYS A 130 0.96 -7.85 -9.42
C LYS A 130 0.52 -7.99 -7.96
N GLN A 131 1.43 -8.37 -7.07
CA GLN A 131 1.16 -8.46 -5.62
C GLN A 131 0.81 -7.08 -5.05
N ILE A 132 1.60 -6.05 -5.35
CA ILE A 132 1.32 -4.66 -4.93
C ILE A 132 -0.06 -4.19 -5.40
N ASP A 133 -0.43 -4.47 -6.65
CA ASP A 133 -1.74 -4.06 -7.17
C ASP A 133 -2.89 -4.81 -6.48
N SER A 134 -2.69 -6.10 -6.15
CA SER A 134 -3.67 -6.88 -5.37
C SER A 134 -3.79 -6.43 -3.90
N GLU A 135 -2.69 -5.99 -3.29
CA GLU A 135 -2.69 -5.47 -1.93
C GLU A 135 -3.36 -4.09 -1.88
N LYS A 136 -3.14 -3.24 -2.89
CA LYS A 136 -3.83 -1.94 -3.00
C LYS A 136 -5.35 -2.10 -3.08
N THR A 137 -5.83 -3.04 -3.89
CA THR A 137 -7.28 -3.30 -3.98
C THR A 137 -7.83 -3.85 -2.67
N THR A 138 -7.09 -4.73 -2.01
CA THR A 138 -7.45 -5.26 -0.69
C THR A 138 -7.51 -4.14 0.36
N ALA A 139 -6.49 -3.28 0.43
CA ALA A 139 -6.43 -2.16 1.35
C ALA A 139 -7.57 -1.15 1.13
N ALA A 140 -7.89 -0.84 -0.14
CA ALA A 140 -9.03 0.00 -0.47
C ALA A 140 -10.36 -0.62 0.02
N SER A 141 -10.54 -1.92 -0.17
CA SER A 141 -11.75 -2.63 0.31
C SER A 141 -11.85 -2.64 1.84
N GLN A 142 -10.72 -2.77 2.54
CA GLN A 142 -10.69 -2.74 4.00
C GLN A 142 -11.01 -1.35 4.54
N LYS A 143 -10.49 -0.30 3.90
CA LYS A 143 -10.83 1.09 4.23
C LYS A 143 -12.32 1.34 4.06
N GLU A 144 -12.91 0.93 2.94
CA GLU A 144 -14.36 1.08 2.71
C GLU A 144 -15.19 0.36 3.78
N ARG A 145 -14.78 -0.86 4.19
CA ARG A 145 -15.43 -1.59 5.29
C ARG A 145 -15.31 -0.86 6.62
N ALA A 146 -14.13 -0.29 6.91
CA ALA A 146 -13.90 0.48 8.12
C ALA A 146 -14.78 1.74 8.16
N ASP A 147 -14.85 2.50 7.06
CA ASP A 147 -15.69 3.69 6.95
C ASP A 147 -17.19 3.35 7.13
N LYS A 148 -17.64 2.23 6.54
CA LYS A 148 -19.02 1.72 6.75
C LYS A 148 -19.28 1.32 8.20
N ALA A 149 -18.35 0.63 8.83
CA ALA A 149 -18.48 0.22 10.23
C ALA A 149 -18.50 1.43 11.18
N GLU A 150 -17.68 2.45 10.92
CA GLU A 150 -17.65 3.69 11.69
C GLU A 150 -18.97 4.45 11.59
N ASN A 151 -19.52 4.58 10.37
CA ASN A 151 -20.82 5.23 10.13
C ASN A 151 -21.98 4.45 10.79
N ALA A 152 -21.96 3.12 10.71
CA ALA A 152 -22.94 2.29 11.40
C ALA A 152 -22.84 2.46 12.93
N HIS A 153 -21.63 2.50 13.48
CA HIS A 153 -21.41 2.73 14.91
C HIS A 153 -21.91 4.11 15.36
N LYS A 154 -21.58 5.18 14.62
CA LYS A 154 -22.10 6.53 14.88
C LYS A 154 -23.63 6.57 14.88
N THR A 155 -24.26 5.90 13.91
CA THR A 155 -25.72 5.79 13.82
C THR A 155 -26.30 5.05 15.04
N ALA A 156 -25.70 3.91 15.42
CA ALA A 156 -26.13 3.14 16.58
C ALA A 156 -26.02 3.95 17.89
N VAL A 157 -24.91 4.69 18.07
CA VAL A 157 -24.74 5.58 19.22
C VAL A 157 -25.83 6.65 19.26
N GLY A 158 -26.16 7.27 18.12
CA GLY A 158 -27.26 8.23 18.01
C GLY A 158 -28.62 7.63 18.39
N GLN A 159 -28.94 6.45 17.87
CA GLN A 159 -30.18 5.73 18.21
C GLN A 159 -30.27 5.40 19.70
N VAL A 160 -29.17 4.95 20.31
CA VAL A 160 -29.14 4.68 21.76
C VAL A 160 -29.38 5.95 22.57
N ALA A 161 -28.83 7.09 22.15
CA ALA A 161 -29.10 8.37 22.82
C ALA A 161 -30.58 8.75 22.73
N SER A 162 -31.19 8.68 21.55
CA SER A 162 -32.62 8.94 21.37
C SER A 162 -33.51 8.02 22.20
N LEU A 163 -33.23 6.71 22.21
CA LEU A 163 -33.97 5.75 23.03
C LEU A 163 -33.85 6.04 24.52
N ARG A 164 -32.69 6.54 24.99
CA ARG A 164 -32.53 6.96 26.40
C ARG A 164 -33.37 8.18 26.73
N GLU A 165 -33.43 9.18 25.84
CA GLU A 165 -34.31 10.34 26.03
C GLU A 165 -35.79 9.96 26.01
N GLU A 166 -36.20 9.08 25.10
CA GLU A 166 -37.56 8.55 25.05
C GLU A 166 -37.92 7.79 26.33
N ALA A 167 -37.01 6.95 26.84
CA ALA A 167 -37.20 6.24 28.10
C ALA A 167 -37.36 7.21 29.30
N LEU A 168 -36.60 8.30 29.34
CA LEU A 168 -36.75 9.34 30.36
C LEU A 168 -38.12 10.04 30.27
N ARG A 169 -38.54 10.45 29.06
CA ARG A 169 -39.87 11.07 28.85
C ARG A 169 -41.02 10.12 29.22
N GLN A 170 -40.87 8.83 28.91
CA GLN A 170 -41.85 7.81 29.30
C GLN A 170 -41.89 7.64 30.82
N ALA A 171 -40.73 7.64 31.50
CA ALA A 171 -40.68 7.58 32.96
C ALA A 171 -41.38 8.79 33.61
N GLU A 172 -41.13 10.00 33.11
CA GLU A 172 -41.81 11.22 33.57
C GLU A 172 -43.33 11.13 33.35
N THR A 173 -43.77 10.73 32.16
CA THR A 173 -45.19 10.52 31.85
C THR A 173 -45.82 9.50 32.82
N LEU A 174 -45.16 8.37 33.07
CA LEU A 174 -45.64 7.34 34.01
C LEU A 174 -45.75 7.87 35.44
N THR A 175 -44.82 8.73 35.88
CA THR A 175 -44.94 9.37 37.19
C THR A 175 -46.14 10.30 37.28
N GLY A 176 -46.41 11.10 36.24
CA GLY A 176 -47.59 11.97 36.15
C GLY A 176 -48.90 11.18 36.18
N VAL A 177 -49.04 10.17 35.33
CA VAL A 177 -50.21 9.27 35.32
C VAL A 177 -50.40 8.60 36.67
N ARG A 178 -49.32 8.20 37.36
CA ARG A 178 -49.41 7.60 38.69
C ARG A 178 -49.90 8.60 39.74
N THR A 179 -49.55 9.89 39.63
CA THR A 179 -50.08 10.93 40.52
C THR A 179 -51.56 11.21 40.27
N GLU A 180 -51.97 11.28 39.00
CA GLU A 180 -53.39 11.45 38.62
C GLU A 180 -54.23 10.26 39.07
N LEU A 181 -53.72 9.04 38.94
CA LEU A 181 -54.40 7.84 39.40
C LEU A 181 -54.63 7.86 40.93
N LYS A 182 -53.69 8.41 41.70
CA LYS A 182 -53.87 8.58 43.16
C LYS A 182 -54.95 9.61 43.46
N ALA A 183 -54.91 10.77 42.79
CA ALA A 183 -55.92 11.82 42.98
C ALA A 183 -57.33 11.32 42.63
N THR A 184 -57.49 10.64 41.49
CA THR A 184 -58.78 10.06 41.09
C THR A 184 -59.25 8.95 42.03
N ALA A 185 -58.35 8.17 42.63
CA ALA A 185 -58.70 7.20 43.66
C ALA A 185 -59.20 7.87 44.94
N GLU A 186 -58.55 8.96 45.38
CA GLU A 186 -58.97 9.78 46.52
C GLU A 186 -60.33 10.44 46.27
N GLU A 187 -60.56 11.01 45.08
CA GLU A 187 -61.85 11.57 44.66
C GLU A 187 -62.96 10.52 44.67
N ARG A 188 -62.68 9.33 44.12
CA ARG A 188 -63.62 8.20 44.15
C ARG A 188 -64.00 7.86 45.59
N ASP A 189 -63.04 7.80 46.51
CA ASP A 189 -63.32 7.43 47.90
C ASP A 189 -64.08 8.55 48.64
N ALA A 190 -63.80 9.83 48.36
CA ALA A 190 -64.62 10.95 48.86
C ALA A 190 -66.05 10.93 48.31
N LEU A 191 -66.23 10.59 47.02
CA LEU A 191 -67.56 10.45 46.40
C LEU A 191 -68.35 9.28 47.00
N LYS A 192 -67.71 8.17 47.35
CA LYS A 192 -68.36 7.08 48.08
C LYS A 192 -68.92 7.56 49.41
N VAL A 193 -68.11 8.26 50.21
CA VAL A 193 -68.55 8.83 51.50
C VAL A 193 -69.74 9.75 51.31
N ARG A 194 -69.67 10.70 50.36
CA ARG A 194 -70.81 11.59 50.04
C ARG A 194 -72.05 10.83 49.58
N SER A 195 -71.90 9.74 48.83
CA SER A 195 -73.03 8.93 48.39
C SER A 195 -73.72 8.24 49.57
N GLU A 196 -72.94 7.73 50.53
CA GLU A 196 -73.47 7.11 51.75
C GLU A 196 -74.16 8.16 52.64
N GLU A 197 -73.60 9.36 52.75
CA GLU A 197 -74.21 10.49 53.47
C GLU A 197 -75.52 10.93 52.82
N LEU A 198 -75.55 11.07 51.49
CA LEU A 198 -76.78 11.39 50.75
C LEU A 198 -77.84 10.29 50.94
N GLN A 199 -77.44 9.02 50.93
CA GLN A 199 -78.37 7.92 51.15
C GLN A 199 -78.95 7.93 52.57
N LYS A 200 -78.14 8.28 53.58
CA LYS A 200 -78.63 8.55 54.95
C LYS A 200 -79.57 9.76 55.01
N ALA A 201 -79.24 10.85 54.32
CA ALA A 201 -80.08 12.05 54.28
C ALA A 201 -81.43 11.78 53.58
N VAL A 202 -81.43 11.02 52.48
CA VAL A 202 -82.64 10.62 51.77
C VAL A 202 -83.52 9.73 52.65
N THR A 203 -82.96 8.71 53.30
CA THR A 203 -83.74 7.85 54.22
C THR A 203 -84.31 8.65 55.40
N ALA A 204 -83.55 9.58 55.98
CA ALA A 204 -84.04 10.49 57.02
C ALA A 204 -85.18 11.39 56.50
N ALA A 205 -85.01 12.00 55.33
CA ALA A 205 -86.04 12.84 54.72
C ALA A 205 -87.32 12.05 54.40
N GLU A 206 -87.21 10.82 53.90
CA GLU A 206 -88.35 9.93 53.70
C GLU A 206 -89.08 9.60 55.00
N THR A 207 -88.36 9.36 56.10
CA THR A 207 -88.98 9.14 57.42
C THR A 207 -89.69 10.38 57.95
N ALA A 208 -89.07 11.56 57.83
CA ALA A 208 -89.70 12.83 58.21
C ALA A 208 -90.93 13.14 57.32
N ALA A 209 -90.87 12.84 56.03
CA ALA A 209 -92.00 12.97 55.12
C ALA A 209 -93.16 12.03 55.49
N LYS A 210 -92.87 10.80 55.95
CA LYS A 210 -93.88 9.88 56.48
C LYS A 210 -94.51 10.41 57.76
N GLN A 211 -93.69 10.86 58.71
CA GLN A 211 -94.16 11.45 59.98
C GLN A 211 -95.03 12.68 59.74
N THR A 212 -94.57 13.64 58.92
CA THR A 212 -95.37 14.83 58.57
C THR A 212 -96.66 14.47 57.84
N ARG A 213 -96.67 13.41 57.02
CA ARG A 213 -97.90 12.91 56.39
C ARG A 213 -98.86 12.29 57.40
N GLU A 214 -98.35 11.51 58.36
CA GLU A 214 -99.13 10.95 59.46
C GLU A 214 -99.68 12.06 60.37
N GLU A 215 -98.88 13.09 60.69
CA GLU A 215 -99.29 14.28 61.43
C GLU A 215 -100.36 15.08 60.67
N LEU A 216 -100.22 15.25 59.36
CA LEU A 216 -101.25 15.89 58.52
C LEU A 216 -102.55 15.08 58.48
N GLU A 217 -102.49 13.75 58.42
CA GLU A 217 -103.67 12.89 58.49
C GLU A 217 -104.32 12.92 59.89
N ALA A 218 -103.51 12.98 60.95
CA ALA A 218 -104.01 13.17 62.32
C ALA A 218 -104.68 14.54 62.49
N LEU A 219 -104.06 15.61 61.99
CA LEU A 219 -104.64 16.97 61.98
C LEU A 219 -105.92 17.04 61.15
N LYS A 220 -106.00 16.36 60.00
CA LYS A 220 -107.26 16.27 59.24
C LYS A 220 -108.35 15.56 60.03
N LYS A 221 -108.03 14.47 60.74
CA LYS A 221 -108.98 13.78 61.63
C LYS A 221 -109.44 14.67 62.78
N THR A 222 -108.54 15.40 63.44
CA THR A 222 -108.92 16.31 64.52
C THR A 222 -109.72 17.52 64.02
N VAL A 223 -109.45 18.01 62.80
CA VAL A 223 -110.28 19.05 62.15
C VAL A 223 -111.65 18.52 61.76
N GLU A 224 -111.76 17.28 61.30
CA GLU A 224 -113.04 16.60 61.03
C GLU A 224 -113.82 16.31 62.34
N GLU A 225 -113.14 15.98 63.44
CA GLU A 225 -113.75 15.81 64.77
C GLU A 225 -114.19 17.16 65.36
N ASN A 226 -113.41 18.23 65.21
CA ASN A 226 -113.79 19.58 65.63
C ASN A 226 -114.93 20.15 64.78
N LYS A 227 -115.03 19.79 63.49
CA LYS A 227 -116.22 20.11 62.66
C LYS A 227 -117.49 19.37 63.10
N LYS A 228 -117.38 18.25 63.82
CA LYS A 228 -118.53 17.55 64.43
C LYS A 228 -118.89 18.06 65.83
N ALA A 229 -118.07 18.92 66.42
CA ALA A 229 -118.26 19.46 67.76
C ALA A 229 -118.74 20.92 67.79
N ASP A 230 -118.87 21.59 66.63
CA ASP A 230 -119.21 23.02 66.57
C ASP A 230 -120.43 23.29 65.67
N GLU A 231 -121.59 22.76 66.09
CA GLU A 231 -122.91 23.33 65.79
C GLU A 231 -123.50 23.90 67.09
N THR A 232 -123.15 25.14 67.47
CA THR A 232 -124.07 26.11 68.12
C THR A 232 -123.45 27.52 68.25
N LYS A 233 -123.96 28.43 67.40
CA LYS A 233 -123.87 29.92 67.32
C LYS A 233 -124.16 30.68 68.65
N PRO A 234 -124.04 32.06 68.76
CA PRO A 234 -123.62 33.11 67.80
C PRO A 234 -122.73 34.30 68.34
N ALA A 235 -122.27 35.18 67.41
CA ALA A 235 -122.07 36.66 67.38
C ALA A 235 -121.73 37.48 68.68
N ASP A 236 -120.82 38.47 68.74
CA ASP A 236 -120.60 39.69 67.90
C ASP A 236 -119.24 40.42 68.23
N PRO A 237 -118.81 41.49 67.48
CA PRO A 237 -117.42 42.05 67.34
C PRO A 237 -117.20 43.43 68.06
N PRO A 238 -116.27 44.39 67.73
CA PRO A 238 -115.10 44.50 66.80
C PRO A 238 -113.82 45.29 67.30
N GLN A 239 -112.86 45.55 66.36
CA GLN A 239 -111.77 46.57 66.25
C GLN A 239 -110.34 46.20 66.76
N GLU A 240 -109.19 46.56 66.16
CA GLU A 240 -108.76 47.34 64.97
C GLU A 240 -107.24 47.10 64.72
N GLY A 241 -106.74 47.36 63.49
CA GLY A 241 -105.31 47.58 63.14
C GLY A 241 -104.64 46.48 62.28
N THR A 242 -104.60 46.60 60.93
CA THR A 242 -103.47 47.09 60.07
C THR A 242 -102.14 46.35 60.31
N THR A 243 -101.43 45.78 59.33
CA THR A 243 -100.99 46.33 58.03
C THR A 243 -100.49 45.22 57.09
N GLU A 244 -100.45 45.55 55.80
CA GLU A 244 -99.87 44.95 54.57
C GLU A 244 -98.56 44.15 54.78
N GLU A 245 -98.12 43.20 53.93
CA GLU A 245 -97.83 43.36 52.49
C GLU A 245 -97.50 41.97 51.86
N GLN A 246 -98.07 41.67 50.70
CA GLN A 246 -97.53 40.75 49.67
C GLN A 246 -96.52 41.56 48.81
N PRO A 247 -95.56 40.99 48.03
CA PRO A 247 -95.85 39.88 47.12
C PRO A 247 -94.69 38.94 46.69
N LYS A 248 -95.16 37.91 45.99
CA LYS A 248 -94.58 37.08 44.92
C LYS A 248 -93.80 37.91 43.87
N VAL A 249 -92.82 37.30 43.18
CA VAL A 249 -92.62 37.30 41.69
C VAL A 249 -91.25 36.66 41.30
N GLU A 250 -91.31 35.81 40.27
CA GLU A 250 -90.39 35.48 39.14
C GLU A 250 -88.88 35.80 39.30
N GLY A 251 -87.94 34.93 38.92
CA GLY A 251 -87.70 34.38 37.59
C GLY A 251 -86.21 34.58 37.24
N GLU A 252 -85.72 33.82 36.24
CA GLU A 252 -84.43 33.99 35.50
C GLU A 252 -83.09 33.46 36.06
N LYS A 253 -82.63 32.38 35.41
CA LYS A 253 -81.23 32.09 34.98
C LYS A 253 -80.85 33.08 33.84
N PRO A 254 -79.61 33.08 33.28
CA PRO A 254 -78.25 32.91 33.81
C PRO A 254 -77.31 34.10 33.43
N ALA A 255 -76.11 34.19 34.02
CA ALA A 255 -75.00 34.93 33.42
C ALA A 255 -73.61 34.41 33.87
N GLU A 256 -72.92 33.74 32.95
CA GLU A 256 -71.48 33.94 32.72
C GLU A 256 -71.27 35.37 32.16
N PRO A 257 -70.09 36.02 32.23
CA PRO A 257 -68.84 35.48 31.69
C PRO A 257 -67.52 35.94 32.38
N ALA A 258 -66.42 35.43 31.79
CA ALA A 258 -65.12 36.08 31.58
C ALA A 258 -63.91 35.65 32.43
N ALA A 259 -63.08 34.81 31.79
CA ALA A 259 -61.65 34.98 31.53
C ALA A 259 -60.86 36.06 32.30
N GLY A 260 -59.67 35.68 32.80
CA GLY A 260 -58.58 36.64 33.02
C GLY A 260 -57.50 36.22 34.03
N ASN A 261 -56.56 35.37 33.57
CA ASN A 261 -55.11 35.29 33.86
C ASN A 261 -54.59 33.86 34.10
#